data_AF-A0A1C5H1V1-F1
#
_entry.id   AF-A0A1C5H1V1-F1
#
_cell.length_a   1.000
_cell.length_b   1.000
_cell.length_c   1.000
_cell.angle_alpha   90.00
_cell.angle_beta   90.00
_cell.angle_gamma   90.00
#
_symmetry.space_group_name_H-M   'P 1'
#
loop_
_entity.id
_entity.type
_entity.pdbx_description
1 polymer ?
#
loop_
_entity_poly.entity_id
_entity_poly.type
_entity_poly.pdbx_seq_one_letter_code
_entity_poly.pdbx_strand_id
1 'polypeptide(L)'
;MMSGPVRPRVEVRLRRVPLPSWVKTPRTWIMAVTAGSLAVAFVVSAAWWRRSSGPSRFEPAVQVMGLLAGITGIVAERWAANRERRAEALQAIGDELQANRKILTSPPFAMGTNPPARRQVYPRMNLSAVNAALSSAVLSPGRDETFASLLHEWRNEAEIFNHQLSLAEILAFTNGSDDVLRHLYQGLHSADGPLERMQDQLKVLLATSPLATASLRPHNAREAGRAR
;
A
#
# COMPACT_ATOMS: atom_id res chain seq x y z
N MET A 1 -25.63 44.08 -11.65
CA MET A 1 -24.17 43.93 -11.83
C MET A 1 -23.49 44.27 -10.52
N MET A 2 -23.07 43.26 -9.75
CA MET A 2 -22.28 43.42 -8.51
C MET A 2 -21.11 42.44 -8.58
N SER A 3 -19.92 42.98 -8.84
CA SER A 3 -18.66 42.24 -8.80
C SER A 3 -18.20 42.14 -7.35
N GLY A 4 -18.24 40.95 -6.78
CA GLY A 4 -17.63 40.66 -5.48
C GLY A 4 -16.10 40.54 -5.60
N PRO A 5 -15.33 40.84 -4.54
CA PRO A 5 -13.88 40.76 -4.56
C PRO A 5 -13.40 39.30 -4.63
N VAL A 6 -12.63 38.99 -5.67
CA VAL A 6 -11.90 37.74 -5.85
C VAL A 6 -10.79 37.65 -4.79
N ARG A 7 -10.90 36.67 -3.88
CA ARG A 7 -9.83 36.36 -2.92
C ARG A 7 -8.63 35.74 -3.66
N PRO A 8 -7.39 36.22 -3.46
CA PRO A 8 -6.22 35.56 -4.02
C PRO A 8 -6.03 34.19 -3.37
N ARG A 9 -5.97 33.15 -4.22
CA ARG A 9 -5.62 31.78 -3.85
C ARG A 9 -4.16 31.78 -3.43
N VAL A 10 -3.89 31.59 -2.14
CA VAL A 10 -2.53 31.40 -1.61
C VAL A 10 -2.05 30.03 -2.09
N GLU A 11 -1.28 30.01 -3.17
CA GLU A 11 -0.52 28.84 -3.58
C GLU A 11 0.59 28.60 -2.54
N VAL A 12 0.36 27.66 -1.63
CA VAL A 12 1.42 27.13 -0.77
C VAL A 12 2.33 26.28 -1.65
N ARG A 13 3.30 26.93 -2.29
CA ARG A 13 4.38 26.26 -3.01
C ARG A 13 5.28 25.59 -1.98
N LEU A 14 4.92 24.37 -1.57
CA LEU A 14 5.75 23.52 -0.70
C LEU A 14 7.12 23.34 -1.38
N ARG A 15 8.10 24.10 -0.89
CA ARG A 15 9.48 24.07 -1.34
C ARG A 15 10.04 22.69 -0.98
N ARG A 16 10.07 21.76 -1.95
CA ARG A 16 10.70 20.45 -1.77
C ARG A 16 12.17 20.68 -1.41
N VAL A 17 12.52 20.43 -0.16
CA VAL A 17 13.92 20.37 0.28
C VAL A 17 14.51 19.11 -0.34
N PRO A 18 15.53 19.19 -1.21
CA PRO A 18 16.17 18.01 -1.75
C PRO A 18 16.88 17.27 -0.60
N LEU A 19 16.38 16.08 -0.25
CA LEU A 19 17.06 15.22 0.71
C LEU A 19 18.44 14.82 0.16
N PRO A 20 19.48 14.79 1.00
CA PRO A 20 20.84 14.43 0.59
C PRO A 20 20.87 13.03 -0.06
N SER A 21 21.62 12.91 -1.16
CA SER A 21 21.70 11.73 -2.05
C SER A 21 22.13 10.42 -1.39
N TRP A 22 22.61 10.45 -0.15
CA TRP A 22 23.07 9.31 0.62
C TRP A 22 21.92 8.44 1.19
N VAL A 23 20.67 8.90 1.05
CA VAL A 23 19.47 8.17 1.49
C VAL A 23 18.97 7.16 0.42
N LYS A 24 19.70 7.01 -0.70
CA LYS A 24 19.37 6.05 -1.77
C LYS A 24 20.27 4.81 -1.81
N THR A 25 20.77 4.35 -0.67
CA THR A 25 21.73 3.23 -0.67
C THR A 25 21.05 1.90 -0.30
N PRO A 26 21.19 0.83 -1.12
CA PRO A 26 20.44 -0.41 -0.96
C PRO A 26 20.91 -1.23 0.26
N ARG A 27 20.04 -2.17 0.67
CA ARG A 27 20.20 -3.27 1.65
C ARG A 27 21.63 -3.69 2.05
N THR A 28 22.57 -3.63 1.12
CA THR A 28 23.99 -3.97 1.27
C THR A 28 24.82 -2.98 2.08
N TRP A 29 24.56 -1.67 2.03
CA TRP A 29 25.43 -0.71 2.73
C TRP A 29 25.26 -0.77 4.25
N ILE A 30 24.01 -0.83 4.72
CA ILE A 30 23.73 -0.96 6.15
C ILE A 30 24.26 -2.31 6.67
N MET A 31 23.98 -3.42 5.97
CA MET A 31 24.54 -4.73 6.32
C MET A 31 26.07 -4.74 6.30
N ALA A 32 26.71 -4.10 5.32
CA ALA A 32 28.17 -4.02 5.24
C ALA A 32 28.77 -3.17 6.37
N VAL A 33 28.12 -2.08 6.75
CA VAL A 33 28.55 -1.25 7.88
C VAL A 33 28.39 -2.01 9.20
N THR A 34 27.26 -2.71 9.41
CA THR A 34 27.04 -3.49 10.64
C THR A 34 27.96 -4.70 10.72
N ALA A 35 28.06 -5.50 9.65
CA ALA A 35 28.94 -6.67 9.59
C ALA A 35 30.42 -6.27 9.63
N GLY A 36 30.80 -5.18 8.96
CA GLY A 36 32.14 -4.61 8.99
C GLY A 36 32.52 -4.13 10.39
N SER A 37 31.62 -3.42 11.08
CA SER A 37 31.82 -3.00 12.46
C SER A 37 31.99 -4.20 13.40
N LEU A 38 31.16 -5.25 13.25
CA LEU A 38 31.25 -6.47 14.05
C LEU A 38 32.55 -7.24 13.80
N ALA A 39 32.97 -7.35 12.54
CA ALA A 39 34.20 -8.02 12.15
C ALA A 39 35.44 -7.27 12.67
N VAL A 40 35.44 -5.94 12.59
CA VAL A 40 36.51 -5.10 13.17
C VAL A 40 36.54 -5.28 14.69
N ALA A 41 35.39 -5.23 15.37
CA ALA A 41 35.33 -5.47 16.81
C ALA A 41 35.86 -6.86 17.20
N PHE A 42 35.55 -7.90 16.41
CA PHE A 42 36.04 -9.26 16.63
C PHE A 42 37.55 -9.38 16.41
N VAL A 43 38.09 -8.80 15.33
CA VAL A 43 39.53 -8.83 15.03
C VAL A 43 40.32 -8.05 16.08
N VAL A 44 39.83 -6.89 16.51
CA VAL A 44 40.44 -6.11 17.60
C VAL A 44 40.45 -6.92 18.90
N SER A 45 39.34 -7.61 19.21
CA SER A 45 39.24 -8.46 20.41
C SER A 45 40.18 -9.68 20.35
N ALA A 46 40.27 -10.35 19.21
CA ALA A 46 41.10 -11.55 19.01
C ALA A 46 42.60 -11.24 18.97
N ALA A 47 43.00 -10.15 18.28
CA ALA A 47 44.38 -9.69 18.25
C ALA A 47 44.87 -9.24 19.65
N TRP A 48 43.96 -8.69 20.45
CA TRP A 48 44.24 -8.25 21.81
C TRP A 48 44.29 -9.40 22.82
N TRP A 49 43.40 -10.40 22.72
CA TRP A 49 43.48 -11.64 23.50
C TRP A 49 44.85 -12.32 23.38
N ARG A 50 45.44 -12.26 22.17
CA ARG A 50 46.78 -12.78 21.92
C ARG A 50 47.93 -11.95 22.50
N ARG A 51 47.68 -10.70 22.93
CA ARG A 51 48.74 -9.73 23.27
C ARG A 51 48.65 -9.15 24.69
N SER A 52 47.58 -9.43 25.43
CA SER A 52 47.28 -8.79 26.71
C SER A 52 47.73 -9.63 27.91
N SER A 53 48.67 -9.08 28.68
CA SER A 53 49.08 -9.54 30.02
C SER A 53 48.95 -8.37 31.01
N GLY A 54 47.73 -8.09 31.49
CA GLY A 54 47.50 -7.09 32.55
C GLY A 54 46.03 -6.66 32.72
N PRO A 55 45.56 -6.40 33.96
CA PRO A 55 44.16 -6.09 34.24
C PRO A 55 43.89 -4.57 34.21
N SER A 56 42.68 -4.16 33.80
CA SER A 56 42.06 -2.87 34.17
C SER A 56 42.30 -1.61 33.31
N ARG A 57 42.41 -1.68 31.97
CA ARG A 57 42.45 -0.44 31.14
C ARG A 57 41.38 -0.28 30.05
N PHE A 58 40.55 -1.29 29.77
CA PHE A 58 39.65 -1.25 28.60
C PHE A 58 38.21 -1.73 28.83
N GLU A 59 37.80 -1.93 30.08
CA GLU A 59 36.41 -2.25 30.43
C GLU A 59 35.36 -1.27 29.85
N PRO A 60 35.59 0.07 29.81
CA PRO A 60 34.61 1.01 29.25
C PRO A 60 34.42 0.89 27.73
N ALA A 61 35.48 0.58 26.98
CA ALA A 61 35.42 0.54 25.52
C ALA A 61 34.61 -0.67 25.02
N VAL A 62 34.77 -1.82 25.68
CA VAL A 62 33.98 -3.03 25.38
C VAL A 62 32.52 -2.83 25.78
N GLN A 63 32.25 -2.17 26.91
CA GLN A 63 30.87 -1.83 27.33
C GLN A 63 30.18 -0.88 26.33
N VAL A 64 30.87 0.15 25.84
CA VAL A 64 30.31 1.08 24.83
C VAL A 64 30.05 0.36 23.50
N MET A 65 30.95 -0.53 23.06
CA MET A 65 30.73 -1.36 21.86
C MET A 65 29.56 -2.31 22.02
N GLY A 66 29.42 -2.96 23.19
CA GLY A 66 28.27 -3.82 23.51
C GLY A 66 26.96 -3.04 23.49
N LEU A 67 26.95 -1.82 24.06
CA LEU A 67 25.79 -0.92 24.03
C LEU A 67 25.42 -0.52 22.59
N LEU A 68 26.39 -0.13 21.76
CA LEU A 68 26.17 0.22 20.36
C LEU A 68 25.65 -0.97 19.55
N ALA A 69 26.19 -2.18 19.79
CA ALA A 69 25.70 -3.41 19.17
C ALA A 69 24.23 -3.69 19.57
N GLY A 70 23.89 -3.53 20.85
CA GLY A 70 22.51 -3.68 21.35
C GLY A 70 21.54 -2.68 20.72
N ILE A 71 21.90 -1.39 20.70
CA ILE A 71 21.09 -0.33 20.09
C ILE A 71 20.89 -0.61 18.59
N THR A 72 21.96 -0.99 17.90
CA THR A 72 21.91 -1.30 16.46
C THR A 72 21.05 -2.53 16.18
N GLY A 73 21.11 -3.56 17.03
CA GLY A 73 20.27 -4.75 16.93
C GLY A 73 18.78 -4.42 17.00
N ILE A 74 18.36 -3.59 17.96
CA ILE A 74 16.96 -3.17 18.11
C ILE A 74 16.48 -2.38 16.89
N VAL A 75 17.32 -1.47 16.37
CA VAL A 75 16.98 -0.69 15.17
C VAL A 75 16.85 -1.61 13.95
N ALA A 76 17.75 -2.59 13.79
CA ALA A 76 17.70 -3.55 12.70
C ALA A 76 16.43 -4.41 12.75
N GLU A 77 16.05 -4.90 13.93
CA GLU A 77 14.84 -5.69 14.13
C GLU A 77 13.57 -4.87 13.82
N ARG A 78 13.49 -3.64 14.35
CA ARG A 78 12.36 -2.73 14.05
C ARG A 78 12.26 -2.42 12.57
N TRP A 79 13.39 -2.24 11.89
CA TRP A 79 13.42 -1.97 10.46
C TRP A 79 12.98 -3.19 9.64
N ALA A 80 13.43 -4.38 10.01
CA ALA A 80 13.01 -5.64 9.40
C ALA A 80 11.51 -5.88 9.58
N ALA A 81 10.99 -5.74 10.81
CA ALA A 81 9.58 -5.90 11.12
C ALA A 81 8.70 -4.91 10.34
N ASN A 82 9.09 -3.64 10.25
CA ASN A 82 8.32 -2.65 9.50
C ASN A 82 8.32 -2.95 7.98
N ARG A 83 9.41 -3.52 7.47
CA ARG A 83 9.51 -3.92 6.06
C ARG A 83 8.61 -5.12 5.75
N GLU A 84 8.57 -6.11 6.63
CA GLU A 84 7.71 -7.29 6.48
C GLU A 84 6.23 -6.88 6.49
N ARG A 85 5.81 -6.11 7.51
CA ARG A 85 4.45 -5.57 7.61
C ARG A 85 4.02 -4.81 6.36
N ARG A 86 4.92 -4.01 5.78
CA ARG A 86 4.62 -3.32 4.52
C ARG A 86 4.47 -4.27 3.34
N ALA A 87 5.32 -5.30 3.24
CA ALA A 87 5.21 -6.26 2.15
C ALA A 87 3.86 -7.01 2.22
N GLU A 88 3.49 -7.47 3.41
CA GLU A 88 2.20 -8.12 3.68
C GLU A 88 1.02 -7.19 3.37
N ALA A 89 1.07 -5.93 3.82
CA ALA A 89 0.02 -4.95 3.53
C ALA A 89 -0.14 -4.69 2.03
N LEU A 90 0.96 -4.52 1.29
CA LEU A 90 0.90 -4.32 -0.16
C LEU A 90 0.35 -5.54 -0.89
N GLN A 91 0.69 -6.74 -0.43
CA GLN A 91 0.14 -7.97 -1.00
C GLN A 91 -1.36 -8.07 -0.74
N ALA A 92 -1.80 -7.84 0.50
CA ALA A 92 -3.22 -7.87 0.86
C ALA A 92 -4.04 -6.83 0.08
N ILE A 93 -3.51 -5.61 -0.09
CA ILE A 93 -4.12 -4.58 -0.94
C ILE A 93 -4.20 -5.07 -2.40
N GLY A 94 -3.12 -5.62 -2.94
CA GLY A 94 -3.08 -6.14 -4.31
C GLY A 94 -4.14 -7.23 -4.55
N ASP A 95 -4.24 -8.18 -3.62
CA ASP A 95 -5.21 -9.27 -3.67
C ASP A 95 -6.66 -8.74 -3.58
N GLU A 96 -6.91 -7.77 -2.69
CA GLU A 96 -8.23 -7.12 -2.55
C GLU A 96 -8.62 -6.35 -3.83
N LEU A 97 -7.71 -5.56 -4.41
CA LEU A 97 -7.97 -4.84 -5.66
C LEU A 97 -8.21 -5.79 -6.84
N GLN A 98 -7.49 -6.91 -6.90
CA GLN A 98 -7.75 -7.95 -7.90
C GLN A 98 -9.11 -8.62 -7.70
N ALA A 99 -9.49 -8.91 -6.45
CA ALA A 99 -10.82 -9.45 -6.13
C ALA A 99 -11.92 -8.45 -6.55
N ASN A 100 -11.72 -7.17 -6.28
CA ASN A 100 -12.63 -6.10 -6.71
C ASN A 100 -12.72 -5.99 -8.24
N ARG A 101 -11.61 -6.17 -8.97
CA ARG A 101 -11.65 -6.27 -10.44
C ARG A 101 -12.50 -7.45 -10.92
N LYS A 102 -12.43 -8.59 -10.24
CA LYS A 102 -13.29 -9.76 -10.53
C LYS A 102 -14.76 -9.47 -10.21
N ILE A 103 -15.05 -8.71 -9.16
CA ILE A 103 -16.40 -8.25 -8.84
C ILE A 103 -16.97 -7.41 -9.98
N LEU A 104 -16.24 -6.39 -10.46
CA LEU A 104 -16.72 -5.51 -11.54
C LEU A 104 -16.86 -6.19 -12.92
N THR A 105 -16.29 -7.38 -13.09
CA THR A 105 -16.40 -8.19 -14.31
C THR A 105 -17.37 -9.36 -14.15
N SER A 106 -18.05 -9.45 -13.00
CA SER A 106 -19.00 -10.50 -12.72
C SER A 106 -20.32 -10.31 -13.50
N PRO A 107 -21.13 -11.37 -13.68
CA PRO A 107 -22.35 -11.32 -14.49
C PRO A 107 -23.34 -10.17 -14.17
N PRO A 108 -23.55 -9.76 -12.90
CA PRO A 108 -24.40 -8.60 -12.58
C PRO A 108 -23.96 -7.29 -13.22
N PHE A 109 -22.67 -7.14 -13.49
CA PHE A 109 -22.06 -5.94 -14.06
C PHE A 109 -21.69 -6.11 -15.53
N ALA A 110 -22.03 -7.25 -16.14
CA ALA A 110 -21.75 -7.50 -17.54
C ALA A 110 -22.67 -6.66 -18.43
N MET A 111 -22.08 -6.05 -19.45
CA MET A 111 -22.84 -5.36 -20.50
C MET A 111 -23.57 -6.43 -21.34
N GLY A 112 -24.86 -6.59 -21.11
CA GLY A 112 -25.76 -7.44 -21.88
C GLY A 112 -26.55 -6.59 -22.87
N THR A 113 -26.95 -7.19 -23.99
CA THR A 113 -27.82 -6.53 -24.98
C THR A 113 -29.22 -6.22 -24.47
N ASN A 114 -29.65 -6.87 -23.38
CA ASN A 114 -30.92 -6.58 -22.71
C ASN A 114 -30.72 -6.25 -21.23
N PRO A 115 -31.40 -5.20 -20.72
CA PRO A 115 -31.43 -4.91 -19.30
C PRO A 115 -32.00 -6.11 -18.52
N PRO A 116 -31.53 -6.35 -17.28
CA PRO A 116 -31.96 -7.51 -16.52
C PRO A 116 -33.47 -7.46 -16.28
N ALA A 117 -34.18 -8.48 -16.78
CA ALA A 117 -35.62 -8.64 -16.60
C ALA A 117 -36.03 -9.05 -15.16
N ARG A 118 -35.05 -9.13 -14.25
CA ARG A 118 -35.25 -9.50 -12.84
C ARG A 118 -34.43 -8.60 -11.94
N ARG A 119 -34.98 -8.34 -10.75
CA ARG A 119 -34.30 -7.61 -9.69
C ARG A 119 -33.05 -8.38 -9.29
N GLN A 120 -31.91 -7.70 -9.24
CA GLN A 120 -30.61 -8.28 -8.98
C GLN A 120 -29.98 -7.60 -7.77
N VAL A 121 -29.25 -8.38 -6.98
CA VAL A 121 -28.39 -7.86 -5.92
C VAL A 121 -26.98 -7.75 -6.49
N TYR A 122 -26.37 -6.58 -6.36
CA TYR A 122 -25.04 -6.30 -6.85
C TYR A 122 -23.99 -6.61 -5.77
N PRO A 123 -22.90 -7.33 -6.12
CA PRO A 123 -21.82 -7.56 -5.19
C PRO A 123 -21.14 -6.24 -4.81
N ARG A 124 -20.74 -6.12 -3.53
CA ARG A 124 -20.08 -4.94 -2.96
C ARG A 124 -18.57 -5.00 -3.16
N MET A 125 -17.96 -3.83 -3.22
CA MET A 125 -16.51 -3.68 -3.23
C MET A 125 -15.94 -3.94 -1.84
N ASN A 126 -14.86 -4.72 -1.77
CA ASN A 126 -14.11 -4.98 -0.54
C ASN A 126 -13.14 -3.82 -0.27
N LEU A 127 -13.05 -3.39 1.00
CA LEU A 127 -12.20 -2.28 1.45
C LEU A 127 -11.44 -2.61 2.74
N SER A 128 -11.36 -3.88 3.12
CA SER A 128 -10.79 -4.29 4.41
C SER A 128 -9.27 -4.07 4.44
N ALA A 129 -8.56 -4.58 3.44
CA ALA A 129 -7.12 -4.45 3.34
C ALA A 129 -6.70 -3.00 3.10
N VAL A 130 -7.43 -2.28 2.24
CA VAL A 130 -7.22 -0.84 2.01
C VAL A 130 -7.41 -0.05 3.31
N ASN A 131 -8.50 -0.25 4.05
CA ASN A 131 -8.75 0.47 5.30
C ASN A 131 -7.69 0.14 6.36
N ALA A 132 -7.31 -1.13 6.50
CA ALA A 132 -6.26 -1.55 7.42
C ALA A 132 -4.91 -0.90 7.08
N ALA A 133 -4.56 -0.80 5.79
CA ALA A 133 -3.32 -0.18 5.34
C ALA A 133 -3.31 1.34 5.59
N LEU A 134 -4.42 2.02 5.34
CA LEU A 134 -4.57 3.46 5.59
C LEU A 134 -4.56 3.79 7.09
N SER A 135 -5.05 2.90 7.96
CA SER A 135 -5.04 3.10 9.41
C SER A 135 -3.73 2.70 10.10
N SER A 136 -2.93 1.79 9.53
CA SER A 136 -1.77 1.17 10.19
C SER A 136 -0.44 1.91 10.02
N ALA A 137 -0.44 3.10 9.41
CA ALA A 137 0.77 3.90 9.10
C ALA A 137 1.86 3.12 8.33
N VAL A 138 1.49 2.02 7.67
CA VAL A 138 2.42 1.13 6.97
C VAL A 138 2.90 1.73 5.64
N LEU A 139 2.13 2.66 5.09
CA LEU A 139 2.46 3.47 3.93
C LEU A 139 3.19 4.74 4.42
N SER A 140 4.44 4.91 3.98
CA SER A 140 5.27 6.00 4.48
C SER A 140 5.00 7.30 3.68
N PRO A 141 4.78 8.46 4.35
CA PRO A 141 4.44 9.73 3.70
C PRO A 141 5.43 10.26 2.67
N GLY A 142 6.67 9.76 2.63
CA GLY A 142 7.66 10.16 1.61
C GLY A 142 7.84 9.17 0.48
N ARG A 143 7.67 7.86 0.75
CA ARG A 143 7.91 6.81 -0.25
C ARG A 143 6.64 6.44 -1.00
N ASP A 144 5.52 6.43 -0.29
CA ASP A 144 4.27 5.83 -0.73
C ASP A 144 3.16 6.90 -0.87
N GLU A 145 3.51 8.19 -0.87
CA GLU A 145 2.56 9.33 -0.86
C GLU A 145 1.54 9.24 -2.00
N THR A 146 2.01 9.16 -3.24
CA THR A 146 1.14 9.08 -4.42
C THR A 146 0.23 7.86 -4.38
N PHE A 147 0.75 6.72 -3.93
CA PHE A 147 -0.04 5.49 -3.84
C PHE A 147 -1.08 5.58 -2.72
N ALA A 148 -0.73 6.16 -1.57
CA ALA A 148 -1.66 6.41 -0.47
C ALA A 148 -2.77 7.38 -0.89
N SER A 149 -2.46 8.43 -1.65
CA SER A 149 -3.47 9.34 -2.21
C SER A 149 -4.43 8.61 -3.15
N LEU A 150 -3.91 7.80 -4.09
CA LEU A 150 -4.75 7.01 -4.98
C LEU A 150 -5.62 5.99 -4.22
N LEU A 151 -5.10 5.38 -3.15
CA LEU A 151 -5.87 4.48 -2.29
C LEU A 151 -6.97 5.19 -1.51
N HIS A 152 -6.72 6.40 -1.02
CA HIS A 152 -7.75 7.22 -0.37
C HIS A 152 -8.86 7.58 -1.34
N GLU A 153 -8.51 7.98 -2.56
CA GLU A 153 -9.47 8.29 -3.61
C GLU A 153 -10.30 7.06 -3.98
N TRP A 154 -9.64 5.91 -4.17
CA TRP A 154 -10.30 4.63 -4.43
C TRP A 154 -11.27 4.23 -3.32
N ARG A 155 -10.85 4.34 -2.05
CA ARG A 155 -11.72 4.03 -0.91
C ARG A 155 -12.99 4.88 -0.96
N ASN A 156 -12.85 6.19 -1.17
CA ASN A 156 -13.99 7.10 -1.20
C ASN A 156 -14.94 6.77 -2.36
N GLU A 157 -14.42 6.56 -3.57
CA GLU A 157 -15.23 6.20 -4.74
C GLU A 157 -15.93 4.84 -4.55
N ALA A 158 -15.23 3.84 -4.00
CA ALA A 158 -15.81 2.54 -3.70
C ALA A 158 -16.93 2.61 -2.64
N GLU A 159 -16.79 3.45 -1.62
CA GLU A 159 -17.84 3.70 -0.63
C GLU A 159 -19.08 4.35 -1.27
N ILE A 160 -18.86 5.40 -2.08
CA ILE A 160 -19.93 6.07 -2.83
C ILE A 160 -20.64 5.08 -3.76
N PHE A 161 -19.88 4.29 -4.50
CA PHE A 161 -20.40 3.26 -5.42
C PHE A 161 -21.23 2.21 -4.68
N ASN A 162 -20.71 1.67 -3.57
CA ASN A 162 -21.42 0.72 -2.73
C ASN A 162 -22.74 1.30 -2.20
N HIS A 163 -22.73 2.57 -1.78
CA HIS A 163 -23.93 3.25 -1.30
C HIS A 163 -24.97 3.46 -2.41
N GLN A 164 -24.53 3.91 -3.60
CA GLN A 164 -25.38 4.08 -4.76
C GLN A 164 -26.06 2.77 -5.18
N LEU A 165 -25.29 1.67 -5.23
CA LEU A 165 -25.85 0.35 -5.48
C LEU A 165 -26.87 -0.06 -4.42
N SER A 166 -26.65 0.29 -3.14
CA SER A 166 -27.60 -0.04 -2.06
C SER A 166 -28.91 0.71 -2.23
N LEU A 167 -28.87 2.00 -2.56
CA LEU A 167 -30.07 2.80 -2.83
C LEU A 167 -30.81 2.29 -4.06
N ALA A 168 -30.06 1.99 -5.12
CA ALA A 168 -30.57 1.43 -6.36
C ALA A 168 -31.31 0.10 -6.13
N GLU A 169 -30.75 -0.81 -5.34
CA GLU A 169 -31.42 -2.05 -4.97
C GLU A 169 -32.69 -1.81 -4.17
N ILE A 170 -32.66 -0.94 -3.15
CA ILE A 170 -33.86 -0.59 -2.37
C ILE A 170 -34.97 -0.06 -3.29
N LEU A 171 -34.65 0.85 -4.21
CA LEU A 171 -35.60 1.39 -5.17
C LEU A 171 -36.14 0.31 -6.13
N ALA A 172 -35.27 -0.57 -6.62
CA ALA A 172 -35.64 -1.69 -7.48
C ALA A 172 -36.60 -2.68 -6.78
N PHE A 173 -36.36 -2.97 -5.50
CA PHE A 173 -37.19 -3.91 -4.73
C PHE A 173 -38.49 -3.31 -4.21
N THR A 174 -38.53 -2.00 -3.95
CA THR A 174 -39.74 -1.33 -3.43
C THR A 174 -40.71 -0.88 -4.52
N ASN A 175 -40.21 -0.30 -5.62
CA ASN A 175 -41.06 0.35 -6.61
C ASN A 175 -41.62 -0.61 -7.68
N GLY A 176 -40.96 -1.76 -7.86
CA GLY A 176 -41.41 -2.89 -8.68
C GLY A 176 -41.67 -2.65 -10.18
N SER A 177 -41.46 -1.44 -10.68
CA SER A 177 -41.53 -1.10 -12.09
C SER A 177 -40.24 -1.48 -12.83
N ASP A 178 -40.39 -2.12 -13.99
CA ASP A 178 -39.29 -2.47 -14.90
C ASP A 178 -38.63 -1.23 -15.52
N ASP A 179 -39.29 -0.07 -15.53
CA ASP A 179 -38.67 1.19 -15.97
C ASP A 179 -37.54 1.61 -15.04
N VAL A 180 -37.70 1.45 -13.72
CA VAL A 180 -36.69 1.83 -12.73
C VAL A 180 -35.44 0.96 -12.90
N LEU A 181 -35.62 -0.34 -13.16
CA LEU A 181 -34.54 -1.27 -13.43
C LEU A 181 -33.76 -0.91 -14.69
N ARG A 182 -34.46 -0.48 -15.75
CA ARG A 182 -33.82 -0.03 -16.99
C ARG A 182 -33.02 1.25 -16.82
N HIS A 183 -33.58 2.26 -16.15
CA HIS A 183 -32.86 3.50 -15.88
C HIS A 183 -31.64 3.28 -15.00
N LEU A 184 -31.75 2.41 -13.99
CA LEU A 184 -30.61 2.01 -13.16
C LEU A 184 -29.52 1.33 -13.99
N TYR A 185 -29.89 0.33 -14.80
CA TYR A 185 -28.95 -0.40 -15.63
C TYR A 185 -28.23 0.53 -16.62
N GLN A 186 -28.97 1.44 -17.25
CA GLN A 186 -28.42 2.44 -18.17
C GLN A 186 -27.51 3.45 -17.45
N GLY A 187 -27.88 3.91 -16.26
CA GLY A 187 -27.06 4.85 -15.48
C GLY A 187 -25.75 4.23 -14.97
N LEU A 188 -25.75 2.92 -14.69
CA LEU A 188 -24.54 2.21 -14.31
C LEU A 188 -23.55 2.03 -15.48
N HIS A 189 -24.09 1.83 -16.68
CA HIS A 189 -23.35 1.54 -17.92
C HIS A 189 -23.27 2.74 -18.87
N SER A 190 -23.63 3.95 -18.45
CA SER A 190 -23.50 5.14 -19.28
C SER A 190 -22.02 5.39 -19.61
N ALA A 191 -21.75 6.08 -20.71
CA ALA A 191 -20.41 6.62 -20.95
C ALA A 191 -20.02 7.54 -19.77
N ASP A 192 -18.83 7.36 -19.22
CA ASP A 192 -18.36 7.99 -17.95
C ASP A 192 -19.17 7.56 -16.70
N GLY A 193 -19.87 6.44 -16.81
CA GLY A 193 -20.67 5.86 -15.74
C GLY A 193 -19.82 5.45 -14.54
N PRO A 194 -20.45 5.24 -13.36
CA PRO A 194 -19.74 4.82 -12.15
C PRO A 194 -18.90 3.55 -12.36
N LEU A 195 -19.37 2.63 -13.20
CA LEU A 195 -18.68 1.37 -13.47
C LEU A 195 -17.36 1.57 -14.24
N GLU A 196 -17.39 2.37 -15.31
CA GLU A 196 -16.23 2.68 -16.13
C GLU A 196 -15.16 3.41 -15.30
N ARG A 197 -15.58 4.42 -14.53
CA ARG A 197 -14.69 5.16 -13.62
C ARG A 197 -14.00 4.24 -12.60
N MET A 198 -14.75 3.31 -12.00
CA MET A 198 -14.20 2.34 -11.06
C MET A 198 -13.21 1.36 -11.72
N GLN A 199 -13.48 0.93 -12.95
CA GLN A 199 -12.58 0.05 -13.71
C GLN A 199 -11.28 0.76 -14.08
N ASP A 200 -11.36 2.02 -14.53
CA ASP A 200 -10.19 2.83 -14.87
C ASP A 200 -9.33 3.11 -13.65
N GLN A 201 -9.94 3.47 -12.52
CA GLN A 201 -9.21 3.70 -11.29
C GLN A 201 -8.49 2.44 -10.79
N LEU A 202 -9.14 1.27 -10.87
CA LEU A 202 -8.50 -0.02 -10.58
C LEU A 202 -7.32 -0.30 -11.50
N LYS A 203 -7.47 -0.02 -12.80
CA LYS A 203 -6.41 -0.21 -13.78
C LYS A 203 -5.19 0.66 -13.44
N VAL A 204 -5.41 1.92 -13.09
CA VAL A 204 -4.36 2.85 -12.63
C VAL A 204 -3.69 2.33 -11.35
N LEU A 205 -4.48 1.95 -10.34
CA LEU A 205 -3.96 1.44 -9.06
C LEU A 205 -3.12 0.19 -9.25
N LEU A 206 -3.63 -0.82 -9.97
CA LEU A 206 -2.93 -2.08 -10.22
C LEU A 206 -1.66 -1.90 -11.06
N ALA A 207 -1.59 -0.86 -11.90
CA ALA A 207 -0.39 -0.51 -12.66
C ALA A 207 0.68 0.23 -11.83
N THR A 208 0.36 0.64 -10.60
CA THR A 208 1.31 1.42 -9.78
C THR A 208 2.49 0.54 -9.32
N SER A 209 3.70 1.11 -9.39
CA SER A 209 4.98 0.48 -9.01
C SER A 209 5.01 -0.29 -7.66
N PRO A 210 4.41 0.17 -6.54
CA PRO A 210 4.48 -0.55 -5.27
C PRO A 210 3.74 -1.90 -5.31
N LEU A 211 2.68 -2.04 -6.13
CA LEU A 211 1.97 -3.31 -6.31
C LEU A 211 2.65 -4.20 -7.34
N ALA A 212 3.18 -3.61 -8.43
CA ALA A 212 3.95 -4.35 -9.43
C ALA A 212 5.19 -5.03 -8.79
N THR A 213 5.92 -4.32 -7.94
CA THR A 213 7.08 -4.87 -7.22
C THR A 213 6.71 -5.90 -6.15
N ALA A 214 5.55 -5.77 -5.51
CA ALA A 214 5.05 -6.77 -4.57
C ALA A 214 4.65 -8.08 -5.27
N SER A 215 4.00 -7.99 -6.44
CA SER A 215 3.54 -9.16 -7.22
C SER A 215 4.67 -10.04 -7.79
N LEU A 216 5.88 -9.50 -7.95
CA LEU A 216 7.06 -10.23 -8.44
C LEU A 216 7.75 -11.10 -7.37
N ARG A 217 7.46 -10.88 -6.08
CA ARG A 217 8.09 -11.62 -4.97
C ARG A 217 7.46 -12.99 -4.62
N PRO A 218 6.14 -13.21 -4.69
CA PRO A 218 5.55 -14.47 -4.23
C PRO A 218 5.74 -15.65 -5.19
N HIS A 219 6.05 -15.44 -6.48
CA HIS A 219 6.15 -16.56 -7.42
C HIS A 219 7.45 -17.37 -7.27
N ASN A 220 8.58 -16.71 -7.00
CA ASN A 220 9.89 -17.38 -6.87
C ASN A 220 10.06 -18.17 -5.55
N ALA A 221 9.27 -17.88 -4.51
CA ALA A 221 9.39 -18.57 -3.23
C ALA A 221 8.63 -19.91 -3.19
N ARG A 222 7.55 -20.06 -3.97
CA ARG A 222 6.76 -21.30 -4.02
C ARG A 222 7.35 -22.37 -4.96
N GLU A 223 8.12 -21.98 -5.97
CA GLU A 223 8.80 -22.95 -6.85
C GLU A 223 10.06 -23.56 -6.21
N ALA A 224 10.74 -22.81 -5.33
CA ALA A 224 11.92 -23.32 -4.60
C ALA A 224 11.58 -24.38 -3.53
N GLY A 225 10.31 -24.49 -3.12
CA GLY A 225 9.85 -25.45 -2.11
C GLY A 225 9.25 -26.75 -2.65
N ARG A 226 9.15 -26.93 -3.98
CA ARG A 226 8.63 -28.15 -4.62
C ARG A 226 9.69 -29.01 -5.31
N ALA A 227 10.96 -28.62 -5.23
CA ALA A 227 12.08 -29.34 -5.84
C ALA A 227 12.99 -30.03 -4.79
N ARG A 228 12.43 -30.49 -3.67
CA ARG A 228 13.13 -31.32 -2.69
C ARG A 228 12.28 -32.52 -2.30
#